data_AF-V9E8M7-F1
#
_entry.id   AF-V9E8M7-F1
#
_cell.length_a   1.000
_cell.length_b   1.000
_cell.length_c   1.000
_cell.angle_alpha   90.00
_cell.angle_beta   90.00
_cell.angle_gamma   90.00
#
_symmetry.space_group_name_H-M   'P 1'
#
loop_
_entity.id
_entity.type
_entity.pdbx_description
1 polymer ?
#
loop_
_entity_poly.entity_id
_entity_poly.type
_entity_poly.pdbx_seq_one_letter_code
_entity_poly.pdbx_strand_id
1 'polypeptide(L)'
;MPPALPWSELAIGLKEEDADLLLETFKAFKISKSDQAQCTVCNDPSPHNMRKRILLCACHQCQLAMPYARCLWRGKRLQCGRHNVVDVFQTGTYVTAHRQPRPPRLTRAMKDFAKEMADQGLKPARIRSGLLRKFELCTSSCPL
;
A
#
# COMPACT_ATOMS: atom_id res chain seq x y z
N MET A 1 8.49 -22.76 -14.63
CA MET A 1 7.71 -21.74 -13.89
C MET A 1 8.39 -21.51 -12.55
N PRO A 2 8.54 -20.26 -12.07
CA PRO A 2 9.07 -20.04 -10.72
C PRO A 2 8.13 -20.69 -9.69
N PRO A 3 8.66 -21.34 -8.63
CA PRO A 3 7.83 -21.97 -7.63
C PRO A 3 6.89 -20.96 -6.98
N ALA A 4 5.64 -21.38 -6.78
CA ALA A 4 4.65 -20.58 -6.07
C ALA A 4 5.16 -20.32 -4.65
N LEU A 5 5.31 -19.04 -4.28
CA LEU A 5 5.70 -18.68 -2.93
C LEU A 5 4.62 -19.15 -1.95
N PRO A 6 4.98 -19.73 -0.79
CA PRO A 6 4.03 -20.13 0.23
C PRO A 6 3.48 -18.87 0.91
N TRP A 7 2.31 -18.41 0.46
CA TRP A 7 1.63 -17.25 1.03
C TRP A 7 0.82 -17.68 2.25
N SER A 8 1.06 -17.04 3.38
CA SER A 8 0.23 -17.12 4.57
C SER A 8 -0.85 -16.04 4.52
N GLU A 9 -2.08 -16.43 4.83
CA GLU A 9 -3.20 -15.50 4.94
C GLU A 9 -3.04 -14.67 6.22
N LEU A 10 -3.15 -13.35 6.09
CA LEU A 10 -3.20 -12.45 7.24
C LEU A 10 -4.61 -11.99 7.53
N ALA A 11 -5.34 -11.65 6.47
CA ALA A 11 -6.74 -11.26 6.55
C ALA A 11 -7.40 -11.45 5.19
N ILE A 12 -8.65 -11.91 5.20
CA ILE A 12 -9.45 -12.18 4.01
C ILE A 12 -10.76 -11.39 4.14
N GLY A 13 -11.25 -10.84 3.05
CA GLY A 13 -12.55 -10.19 3.00
C GLY A 13 -12.62 -8.82 3.68
N LEU A 14 -11.49 -8.14 3.91
CA LEU A 14 -11.48 -6.83 4.57
C LEU A 14 -12.08 -5.74 3.69
N LYS A 15 -12.67 -4.73 4.32
CA LYS A 15 -12.91 -3.45 3.64
C LYS A 15 -11.56 -2.79 3.33
N GLU A 16 -11.55 -1.94 2.32
CA GLU A 16 -10.33 -1.22 1.93
C GLU A 16 -9.73 -0.39 3.08
N GLU A 17 -10.56 0.23 3.92
CA GLU A 17 -10.13 1.02 5.08
C GLU A 17 -9.42 0.17 6.14
N ASP A 18 -10.01 -0.97 6.51
CA ASP A 18 -9.44 -1.91 7.48
C ASP A 18 -8.14 -2.54 6.95
N ALA A 19 -8.10 -2.84 5.65
CA ALA A 19 -6.90 -3.35 5.00
C ALA A 19 -5.79 -2.30 4.99
N ASP A 20 -6.12 -1.03 4.77
CA ASP A 20 -5.13 0.06 4.82
C ASP A 20 -4.60 0.26 6.25
N LEU A 21 -5.45 0.16 7.27
CA LEU A 21 -5.04 0.18 8.69
C LEU A 21 -4.13 -1.02 9.03
N LEU A 22 -4.48 -2.22 8.57
CA LEU A 22 -3.61 -3.40 8.71
C LEU A 22 -2.25 -3.16 8.04
N LEU A 23 -2.24 -2.60 6.83
CA LEU A 23 -1.01 -2.25 6.14
C LEU A 23 -0.19 -1.19 6.87
N GLU A 24 -0.79 -0.32 7.67
CA GLU A 24 -0.04 0.63 8.49
C GLU A 24 0.81 -0.09 9.54
N THR A 25 0.32 -1.18 10.12
CA THR A 25 1.04 -1.98 11.14
C THR A 25 2.36 -2.58 10.66
N PHE A 26 2.53 -2.79 9.35
CA PHE A 26 3.74 -3.40 8.79
C PHE A 26 4.98 -2.51 8.97
N LYS A 27 6.16 -3.00 8.56
CA LYS A 27 7.31 -2.11 8.33
C LYS A 27 7.13 -1.30 7.05
N ALA A 28 7.93 -0.25 6.88
CA ALA A 28 7.97 0.49 5.62
C ALA A 28 8.12 -0.49 4.43
N PHE A 29 7.27 -0.34 3.42
CA PHE A 29 7.24 -1.20 2.25
C PHE A 29 6.99 -0.40 0.98
N LYS A 30 7.42 -0.96 -0.15
CA LYS A 30 7.16 -0.46 -1.50
C LYS A 30 6.39 -1.49 -2.33
N ILE A 31 5.59 -1.01 -3.27
CA ILE A 31 4.89 -1.87 -4.24
C ILE A 31 5.90 -2.20 -5.34
N SER A 32 6.23 -3.47 -5.51
CA SER A 32 7.15 -3.93 -6.57
C SER A 32 6.44 -4.31 -7.85
N LYS A 33 5.18 -4.74 -7.76
CA LYS A 33 4.37 -5.16 -8.90
C LYS A 33 2.90 -4.85 -8.61
N SER A 34 2.17 -4.42 -9.63
CA SER A 34 0.73 -4.14 -9.55
C SER A 34 0.07 -4.61 -10.84
N ASP A 35 -0.54 -5.79 -10.83
CA ASP A 35 -1.17 -6.41 -11.99
C ASP A 35 -2.70 -6.39 -11.85
N GLN A 36 -3.40 -6.47 -12.99
CA GLN A 36 -4.82 -6.84 -13.03
C GLN A 36 -4.95 -8.33 -13.38
N ALA A 37 -5.90 -9.00 -12.73
CA ALA A 37 -6.24 -10.39 -12.99
C ALA A 37 -7.75 -10.58 -12.81
N GLN A 38 -8.31 -11.68 -13.31
CA GLN A 38 -9.69 -12.04 -13.02
C GLN A 38 -9.90 -12.14 -11.50
N CYS A 39 -11.01 -11.58 -11.00
CA CYS A 39 -11.25 -11.51 -9.58
C CYS A 39 -11.48 -12.90 -8.97
N THR A 40 -10.78 -13.16 -7.87
CA THR A 40 -10.97 -14.35 -7.03
C THR A 40 -11.19 -13.97 -5.56
N VAL A 41 -11.40 -12.69 -5.27
CA VAL A 41 -11.48 -12.12 -3.90
C VAL A 41 -12.92 -12.07 -3.40
N CYS A 42 -13.88 -11.83 -4.29
CA CYS A 42 -15.30 -11.78 -3.94
C CYS A 42 -16.07 -12.88 -4.66
N ASN A 43 -17.27 -13.17 -4.16
CA ASN A 43 -18.16 -14.21 -4.69
C ASN A 43 -19.12 -13.68 -5.76
N ASP A 44 -18.81 -12.55 -6.41
CA ASP A 44 -19.66 -12.02 -7.49
C ASP A 44 -19.46 -12.85 -8.76
N PRO A 45 -20.51 -13.48 -9.31
CA PRO A 45 -20.40 -14.31 -10.50
C PRO A 45 -20.12 -13.51 -11.77
N SER A 46 -20.32 -12.19 -11.76
CA SER A 46 -20.08 -11.33 -12.90
C SER A 46 -18.58 -11.22 -13.16
N PRO A 47 -18.11 -11.37 -14.42
CA PRO A 47 -16.69 -11.24 -14.73
C PRO A 47 -16.21 -9.82 -14.45
N HIS A 48 -15.20 -9.71 -13.60
CA HIS A 48 -14.54 -8.44 -13.29
C HIS A 48 -13.10 -8.69 -12.85
N ASN A 49 -12.32 -7.62 -12.79
CA ASN A 49 -10.90 -7.70 -12.45
C ASN A 49 -10.65 -7.40 -10.97
N MET A 50 -9.68 -8.08 -10.39
CA MET A 50 -9.00 -7.68 -9.16
C MET A 50 -7.64 -7.06 -9.48
N ARG A 51 -7.17 -6.21 -8.58
CA ARG A 51 -5.81 -5.66 -8.60
C ARG A 51 -4.93 -6.41 -7.60
N LYS A 52 -3.90 -7.08 -8.11
CA LYS A 52 -2.89 -7.80 -7.32
C LYS A 52 -1.64 -6.94 -7.16
N ARG A 53 -1.28 -6.61 -5.92
CA ARG A 53 -0.08 -5.85 -5.58
C ARG A 53 0.89 -6.69 -4.75
N ILE A 54 2.15 -6.71 -5.15
CA ILE A 54 3.25 -7.35 -4.39
C ILE A 54 4.02 -6.26 -3.65
N LEU A 55 4.16 -6.45 -2.34
CA LEU A 55 4.81 -5.54 -1.41
C LEU A 55 6.19 -6.11 -1.04
N LEU A 56 7.22 -5.26 -1.08
CA LEU A 56 8.57 -5.58 -0.61
C LEU A 56 8.93 -4.68 0.55
N CYS A 57 9.66 -5.22 1.52
CA CYS A 57 10.21 -4.42 2.61
C CYS A 57 11.12 -3.29 2.06
N ALA A 58 10.95 -2.09 2.61
CA ALA A 58 11.73 -0.89 2.35
C ALA A 58 12.21 -0.25 3.68
N CYS A 59 12.27 -1.04 4.75
CA CYS A 59 12.76 -0.59 6.06
C CYS A 59 14.28 -0.43 6.03
N HIS A 60 14.78 0.74 6.43
CA HIS A 60 16.21 1.03 6.45
C HIS A 60 16.96 0.08 7.39
N GLN A 61 16.40 -0.25 8.56
CA GLN A 61 17.03 -1.21 9.47
C GLN A 61 17.17 -2.62 8.85
N CYS A 62 16.18 -3.06 8.05
CA CYS A 62 16.31 -4.33 7.34
C CYS A 62 17.36 -4.25 6.22
N GLN A 63 17.52 -3.09 5.60
CA GLN A 63 18.55 -2.85 4.59
C GLN A 63 19.96 -2.83 5.20
N LEU A 64 20.14 -2.22 6.37
CA LEU A 64 21.43 -2.23 7.08
C LEU A 64 21.82 -3.63 7.56
N ALA A 65 20.85 -4.42 8.04
CA ALA A 65 21.12 -5.79 8.48
C ALA A 65 21.46 -6.74 7.33
N MET A 66 21.03 -6.42 6.10
CA MET A 66 21.28 -7.21 4.89
C MET A 66 21.69 -6.28 3.73
N PRO A 67 22.92 -5.73 3.73
CA PRO A 67 23.32 -4.72 2.76
C PRO A 67 23.41 -5.25 1.31
N TYR A 68 23.72 -6.54 1.16
CA TYR A 68 23.91 -7.19 -0.15
C TYR A 68 22.68 -7.99 -0.61
N ALA A 69 21.60 -8.00 0.18
CA ALA A 69 20.42 -8.83 -0.08
C ALA A 69 19.12 -8.09 0.23
N ARG A 70 18.02 -8.58 -0.33
CA ARG A 70 16.69 -8.04 0.02
C ARG A 70 16.19 -8.74 1.27
N CYS A 71 15.47 -7.99 2.10
CA CYS A 71 14.69 -8.57 3.20
C CYS A 71 13.76 -9.67 2.67
N LEU A 72 13.69 -10.79 3.39
CA LEU A 72 12.94 -11.98 2.96
C LEU A 72 11.43 -11.76 2.98
N TRP A 73 10.95 -10.87 3.85
CA TRP A 73 9.53 -10.53 3.95
C TRP A 73 8.96 -9.96 2.64
N ARG A 74 7.81 -10.50 2.24
CA ARG A 74 6.98 -9.99 1.15
C ARG A 74 5.53 -9.97 1.57
N GLY A 75 4.80 -8.96 1.13
CA GLY A 75 3.35 -8.87 1.24
C GLY A 75 2.66 -9.06 -0.12
N LYS A 76 1.40 -9.48 -0.10
CA LYS A 76 0.52 -9.52 -1.27
C LYS A 76 -0.83 -8.95 -0.86
N ARG A 77 -1.32 -7.97 -1.61
CA ARG A 77 -2.66 -7.39 -1.46
C ARG A 77 -3.46 -7.68 -2.72
N LEU A 78 -4.62 -8.29 -2.58
CA LEU A 78 -5.58 -8.49 -3.66
C LEU A 78 -6.79 -7.60 -3.38
N GLN A 79 -7.18 -6.76 -4.33
CA GLN A 79 -8.33 -5.87 -4.18
C GLN A 79 -9.33 -6.14 -5.30
N CYS A 80 -10.57 -6.49 -4.95
CA CYS A 80 -11.68 -6.56 -5.90
C CYS A 80 -11.93 -5.18 -6.51
N GLY A 81 -12.05 -5.10 -7.84
CA GLY A 81 -12.31 -3.84 -8.54
C GLY A 81 -13.75 -3.35 -8.47
N ARG A 82 -14.69 -4.14 -7.93
CA ARG A 82 -16.13 -3.82 -7.88
C ARG A 82 -16.65 -3.61 -6.47
N HIS A 83 -16.35 -4.53 -5.57
CA HIS A 83 -16.88 -4.55 -4.20
C HIS A 83 -15.92 -3.94 -3.17
N ASN A 84 -14.75 -3.47 -3.59
CA ASN A 84 -13.69 -2.91 -2.72
C ASN A 84 -13.26 -3.83 -1.55
N VAL A 85 -13.50 -5.13 -1.69
CA VAL A 85 -13.04 -6.17 -0.77
C VAL A 85 -11.56 -6.43 -1.01
N VAL A 86 -10.81 -6.62 0.07
CA VAL A 86 -9.35 -6.76 0.06
C VAL A 86 -8.89 -7.96 0.88
N ASP A 87 -8.02 -8.77 0.27
CA ASP A 87 -7.29 -9.84 0.93
C ASP A 87 -5.82 -9.45 1.09
N VAL A 88 -5.24 -9.77 2.24
CA VAL A 88 -3.85 -9.49 2.59
C VAL A 88 -3.16 -10.78 2.99
N PHE A 89 -2.00 -11.02 2.39
CA PHE A 89 -1.16 -12.18 2.64
C PHE A 89 0.29 -11.73 2.87
N GLN A 90 1.07 -12.58 3.52
CA GLN A 90 2.51 -12.40 3.65
C GLN A 90 3.28 -13.69 3.41
N THR A 91 4.58 -13.57 3.17
CA THR A 91 5.51 -14.69 3.14
C THR A 91 6.90 -14.23 3.57
N GLY A 92 7.70 -15.15 4.10
CA GLY A 92 8.99 -14.85 4.70
C GLY A 92 8.89 -14.03 5.99
N THR A 93 10.05 -13.71 6.56
CA THR A 93 10.16 -12.97 7.82
C THR A 93 10.94 -11.68 7.62
N TYR A 94 10.66 -10.70 8.48
CA TYR A 94 11.51 -9.52 8.55
C TYR A 94 12.86 -9.90 9.13
N VAL A 95 13.94 -9.38 8.53
CA VAL A 95 15.31 -9.61 9.00
C VAL A 95 15.54 -9.04 10.40
N THR A 96 14.88 -7.93 10.71
CA THR A 96 14.98 -7.28 12.02
C THR A 96 13.60 -7.21 12.67
N ALA A 97 13.51 -7.09 13.99
CA ALA A 97 12.24 -6.83 14.69
C ALA A 97 11.87 -5.33 14.68
N HIS A 98 12.87 -4.45 14.72
CA HIS A 98 12.67 -3.00 14.90
C HIS A 98 11.84 -2.35 13.79
N ARG A 99 10.74 -1.70 14.15
CA ARG A 99 9.88 -0.94 13.23
C ARG A 99 10.21 0.55 13.36
N GLN A 100 10.72 1.11 12.28
CA GLN A 100 10.98 2.55 12.21
C GLN A 100 9.69 3.33 11.97
N PRO A 101 9.61 4.59 12.47
CA PRO A 101 8.56 5.53 12.08
C PRO A 101 8.54 5.64 10.55
N ARG A 102 7.35 5.51 9.96
CA ARG A 102 7.21 5.69 8.52
C ARG A 102 7.26 7.20 8.22
N PRO A 103 7.86 7.61 7.09
CA PRO A 103 7.63 8.96 6.60
C PRO A 103 6.12 9.17 6.46
N PRO A 104 5.60 10.37 6.79
CA PRO A 104 4.19 10.66 6.65
C PRO A 104 3.75 10.34 5.23
N ARG A 105 2.56 9.76 5.09
CA ARG A 105 1.93 9.45 3.80
C ARG A 105 0.71 10.33 3.64
N LEU A 106 0.41 10.71 2.40
CA LEU A 106 -0.88 11.33 2.10
C LEU A 106 -2.00 10.36 2.51
N THR A 107 -2.84 10.79 3.45
CA THR A 107 -4.04 10.06 3.86
C THR A 107 -5.02 9.97 2.68
N ARG A 108 -6.03 9.10 2.80
CA ARG A 108 -7.09 9.00 1.77
C ARG A 108 -7.77 10.35 1.53
N ALA A 109 -8.16 11.04 2.60
CA ALA A 109 -8.76 12.37 2.52
C ALA A 109 -7.86 13.39 1.80
N MET A 110 -6.55 13.36 2.04
CA MET A 110 -5.60 14.22 1.33
C MET A 110 -5.53 13.87 -0.17
N LYS A 111 -5.53 12.58 -0.52
CA LYS A 111 -5.52 12.15 -1.93
C LYS A 111 -6.80 12.52 -2.65
N ASP A 112 -7.95 12.35 -2.00
CA ASP A 112 -9.25 12.68 -2.58
C ASP A 112 -9.36 14.18 -2.82
N PHE A 113 -8.92 15.01 -1.86
CA PHE A 113 -8.80 16.45 -2.07
C PHE A 113 -7.81 16.82 -3.19
N ALA A 114 -6.66 16.17 -3.24
CA ALA A 114 -5.69 16.41 -4.31
C ALA A 114 -6.26 16.04 -5.69
N LYS A 115 -7.05 14.97 -5.76
CA LYS A 115 -7.73 14.53 -6.98
C LYS A 115 -8.81 15.53 -7.41
N GLU A 116 -9.65 15.98 -6.48
CA GLU A 116 -10.67 17.00 -6.74
C GLU A 116 -10.05 18.30 -7.29
N MET A 117 -8.95 18.75 -6.68
CA MET A 117 -8.23 19.95 -7.12
C MET A 117 -7.55 19.74 -8.49
N ALA A 118 -7.10 18.52 -8.78
CA ALA A 118 -6.55 18.14 -10.09
C ALA A 118 -7.64 18.08 -11.16
N ASP A 119 -8.83 17.59 -10.83
CA ASP A 119 -10.01 17.56 -11.72
C ASP A 119 -10.47 19.00 -12.05
N GLN A 120 -10.26 19.95 -11.13
CA GLN A 120 -10.44 21.39 -11.37
C GLN A 120 -9.30 22.04 -12.19
N GLY A 121 -8.30 21.27 -12.63
CA GLY A 121 -7.18 21.76 -13.46
C GLY A 121 -6.12 22.56 -12.71
N LEU A 122 -6.08 22.48 -11.37
CA LEU A 122 -5.10 23.24 -10.59
C LEU A 122 -3.69 22.66 -10.75
N LYS A 123 -2.70 23.56 -10.85
CA LYS A 123 -1.29 23.17 -10.95
C LYS A 123 -0.83 22.44 -9.67
N PRO A 124 0.07 21.45 -9.76
CA PRO A 124 0.55 20.67 -8.61
C PRO A 124 1.04 21.52 -7.42
N ALA A 125 1.72 22.65 -7.68
CA ALA A 125 2.16 23.57 -6.62
C ALA A 125 0.99 24.15 -5.82
N ARG A 126 -0.13 24.48 -6.48
CA ARG A 126 -1.34 25.00 -5.85
C ARG A 126 -2.08 23.91 -5.06
N ILE A 127 -2.11 22.69 -5.59
CA ILE A 127 -2.65 21.52 -4.88
C ILE A 127 -1.85 21.29 -3.59
N ARG A 128 -0.51 21.34 -3.65
CA ARG A 128 0.36 21.23 -2.47
C ARG A 128 0.04 22.31 -1.44
N SER A 129 -0.02 23.59 -1.83
CA SER A 129 -0.38 24.67 -0.90
C SER A 129 -1.77 24.49 -0.30
N GLY A 130 -2.74 24.01 -1.10
CA GLY A 130 -4.08 23.69 -0.63
C GLY A 130 -4.08 22.57 0.42
N LEU A 131 -3.29 21.51 0.19
CA LEU A 131 -3.12 20.40 1.15
C LEU A 131 -2.54 20.89 2.48
N LEU A 132 -1.48 21.69 2.43
CA LEU A 132 -0.85 22.24 3.64
C LEU A 132 -1.84 23.07 4.47
N ARG A 133 -2.66 23.89 3.80
CA ARG A 133 -3.66 24.76 4.47
C ARG A 133 -4.85 23.97 5.00
N LYS A 134 -5.41 23.03 4.22
CA LYS A 134 -6.65 22.31 4.58
C LYS A 134 -6.44 21.27 5.68
N PHE A 135 -5.24 20.68 5.76
CA PHE A 135 -4.91 19.63 6.72
C PHE A 135 -3.87 20.08 7.77
N GLU A 136 -3.61 21.39 7.86
CA GLU A 136 -2.69 22.01 8.84
C GLU A 136 -1.31 21.32 8.91
N LEU A 137 -0.77 20.96 7.74
CA LEU A 137 0.48 20.19 7.65
C LEU A 137 1.68 21.13 7.65
N CYS A 138 2.75 20.75 8.35
CA CYS A 138 4.07 21.37 8.15
C CYS A 138 4.64 21.03 6.76
N THR A 139 5.44 21.92 6.19
CA THR A 139 6.12 21.71 4.90
C THR A 139 7.01 20.47 4.88
N SER A 140 7.55 20.08 6.04
CA SER A 140 8.35 18.88 6.30
C SER A 140 7.53 17.59 6.43
N SER A 141 6.21 17.66 6.63
CA SER A 141 5.34 16.50 6.76
C SER A 141 4.54 16.16 5.50
N CYS A 142 4.66 16.98 4.44
CA CYS A 142 4.00 16.73 3.16
C CYS A 142 4.96 15.96 2.22
N PRO A 143 4.79 14.63 2.07
CA PRO A 143 5.60 13.83 1.15
C PRO A 143 5.22 14.18 -0.29
N LEU A 144 6.05 14.96 -0.97
CA LEU A 144 6.08 15.07 -2.42
C LEU A 144 7.49 14.81 -2.91
#